data_AF-A0AAP0HBR2-F1
#
_entry.id   AF-A0AAP0HBR2-F1
#
_cell.length_a   1.000
_cell.length_b   1.000
_cell.length_c   1.000
_cell.angle_alpha   90.00
_cell.angle_beta   90.00
_cell.angle_gamma   90.00
#
_symmetry.space_group_name_H-M   'P 1'
#
loop_
_entity.id
_entity.type
_entity.pdbx_description
1 polymer ?
#
loop_
_entity_poly.entity_id
_entity_poly.type
_entity_poly.pdbx_seq_one_letter_code
_entity_poly.pdbx_strand_id
1 'polypeptide(L)'
;MVEARKYLLHFGEEISRYDSLLTLAKLHFNYLQLLQKEELRIVTEWWKELELQVETCYVRDRVPECYIWILSLFSEPYYSQARIITTKVILLVLVLDDTYDAYATIEEIRLLTNAINRWDIGAMSQLPEYIKPFYEIILKEYAKMSKQGEIQASKQAFQEQAAGYLQEAEWRHSGEVPSFEEYMKIGLATSTHDLLCKSALIGMGKIVTQEAFAWYQSHPKIMIASQSISRLQDDIMTVEFERERAPSATGVDAYMKTFGVSENVAIDEVEHQSSPEISSYQSESSPQKVEIDVVAQQSRWEIITETCGGVRWVISRRRFRSGEEDLQGPRIGVLDLRLVAVESTDRSKIVAHHR
;
A
#
# COMPACT_ATOMS: atom_id res chain seq x y z
N MET A 1 -11.42 4.50 -10.64
CA MET A 1 -11.14 5.73 -11.44
C MET A 1 -9.88 5.63 -12.29
N VAL A 2 -8.86 4.87 -11.87
CA VAL A 2 -7.54 4.78 -12.53
C VAL A 2 -7.66 4.56 -14.05
N GLU A 3 -8.49 3.60 -14.47
CA GLU A 3 -8.74 3.33 -15.90
C GLU A 3 -10.07 3.93 -16.40
N ALA A 4 -10.92 4.46 -15.52
CA ALA A 4 -12.27 4.90 -15.88
C ALA A 4 -12.27 5.99 -16.97
N ARG A 5 -11.25 6.87 -16.95
CA ARG A 5 -11.04 7.84 -18.03
C ARG A 5 -10.70 7.16 -19.36
N LYS A 6 -9.83 6.14 -19.34
CA LYS A 6 -9.48 5.39 -20.56
C LYS A 6 -10.71 4.68 -21.12
N TYR A 7 -11.53 4.06 -20.28
CA TYR A 7 -12.79 3.44 -20.69
C TYR A 7 -13.78 4.45 -21.31
N LEU A 8 -13.98 5.60 -20.67
CA LEU A 8 -14.84 6.67 -21.21
C LEU A 8 -14.34 7.23 -22.55
N LEU A 9 -13.03 7.24 -22.77
CA LEU A 9 -12.43 7.67 -24.03
C LEU A 9 -12.55 6.59 -25.12
N HIS A 10 -12.18 5.34 -24.83
CA HIS A 10 -12.13 4.25 -25.80
C HIS A 10 -13.53 3.76 -26.20
N PHE A 11 -14.45 3.67 -25.25
CA PHE A 11 -15.81 3.20 -25.49
C PHE A 11 -16.82 4.34 -25.58
N GLY A 12 -16.35 5.59 -25.62
CA GLY A 12 -17.21 6.78 -25.65
C GLY A 12 -18.17 6.78 -26.85
N GLU A 13 -17.70 6.37 -28.03
CA GLU A 13 -18.52 6.29 -29.25
C GLU A 13 -19.58 5.18 -29.16
N GLU A 14 -19.22 4.02 -28.60
CA GLU A 14 -20.16 2.90 -28.42
C GLU A 14 -21.24 3.22 -27.37
N ILE A 15 -20.83 3.80 -26.25
CA ILE A 15 -21.72 4.19 -25.15
C ILE A 15 -22.59 5.41 -25.55
N SER A 16 -22.13 6.26 -26.48
CA SER A 16 -22.91 7.40 -27.00
C SER A 16 -24.20 6.99 -27.70
N ARG A 17 -24.33 5.73 -28.12
CA ARG A 17 -25.61 5.17 -28.63
C ARG A 17 -26.69 5.10 -27.55
N TYR A 18 -26.30 5.22 -26.29
CA TYR A 18 -27.15 5.18 -25.10
C TYR A 18 -26.94 6.44 -24.26
N ASP A 19 -27.54 7.56 -24.68
CA ASP A 19 -27.36 8.89 -24.04
C ASP A 19 -27.50 8.86 -22.51
N SER A 20 -28.46 8.10 -21.98
CA SER A 20 -28.67 7.94 -20.54
C SER A 20 -27.49 7.28 -19.83
N LEU A 21 -26.87 6.26 -20.43
CA LEU A 21 -25.70 5.57 -19.86
C LEU A 21 -24.46 6.46 -19.89
N LEU A 22 -24.22 7.17 -21.00
CA LEU A 22 -23.11 8.11 -21.11
C LEU A 22 -23.23 9.24 -20.08
N THR A 23 -24.44 9.77 -19.91
CA THR A 23 -24.74 10.82 -18.94
C THR A 23 -24.53 10.33 -17.51
N LEU A 24 -25.04 9.15 -17.16
CA LEU A 24 -24.83 8.53 -15.85
C LEU A 24 -23.34 8.30 -15.57
N ALA A 25 -22.59 7.76 -16.52
CA ALA A 25 -21.16 7.47 -16.36
C ALA A 25 -20.34 8.76 -16.13
N LYS A 26 -20.63 9.83 -16.87
CA LYS A 26 -19.99 11.15 -16.68
C LYS A 26 -20.35 11.77 -15.33
N LEU A 27 -21.62 11.71 -14.93
CA LEU A 27 -22.07 12.21 -13.62
C LEU A 27 -21.41 11.44 -12.48
N HIS A 28 -21.38 10.12 -12.55
CA HIS A 28 -20.75 9.27 -11.55
C HIS A 28 -19.24 9.52 -11.46
N PHE A 29 -18.55 9.65 -12.60
CA PHE A 29 -17.14 10.00 -12.65
C PHE A 29 -16.85 11.36 -11.96
N ASN A 30 -17.66 12.38 -12.25
CA ASN A 30 -17.50 13.70 -11.65
C ASN A 30 -17.79 13.69 -10.14
N TYR A 31 -18.82 12.96 -9.72
CA TYR A 31 -19.13 12.77 -8.30
C TYR A 31 -17.98 12.12 -7.55
N LEU A 32 -17.46 11.00 -8.06
CA LEU A 32 -16.31 10.30 -7.47
C LEU A 32 -15.07 11.19 -7.44
N GLN A 33 -14.81 11.96 -8.50
CA GLN A 33 -13.67 12.88 -8.52
C GLN A 33 -13.77 13.97 -7.45
N LEU A 34 -14.94 14.55 -7.25
CA LEU A 34 -15.15 15.57 -6.21
C LEU A 34 -14.97 14.98 -4.81
N LEU A 35 -15.57 13.82 -4.57
CA LEU A 35 -15.42 13.10 -3.30
C LEU A 35 -13.95 12.81 -2.99
N GLN A 36 -13.21 12.29 -3.98
CA GLN A 36 -11.81 11.91 -3.80
C GLN A 36 -10.87 13.12 -3.62
N LYS A 37 -11.16 14.25 -4.29
CA LYS A 37 -10.43 15.51 -4.06
C LYS A 37 -10.62 16.01 -2.63
N GLU A 38 -11.83 15.88 -2.09
CA GLU A 38 -12.10 16.26 -0.70
C GLU A 38 -11.40 15.34 0.29
N GLU A 39 -11.43 14.02 0.06
CA GLU A 39 -10.69 13.06 0.87
C GLU A 39 -9.17 13.35 0.87
N LEU A 40 -8.59 13.60 -0.31
CA LEU A 40 -7.18 13.93 -0.43
C LEU A 40 -6.84 15.27 0.25
N ARG A 41 -7.74 16.27 0.19
CA ARG A 41 -7.58 17.54 0.92
C ARG A 41 -7.51 17.28 2.43
N ILE A 42 -8.44 16.50 2.97
CA ILE A 42 -8.50 16.14 4.40
C ILE A 42 -7.20 15.45 4.84
N VAL A 43 -6.72 14.46 4.07
CA VAL A 43 -5.48 13.73 4.40
C VAL A 43 -4.27 14.66 4.29
N THR A 44 -4.21 15.51 3.27
CA THR A 44 -3.09 16.44 3.06
C THR A 44 -2.99 17.48 4.17
N GLU A 45 -4.12 18.03 4.62
CA GLU A 45 -4.15 18.97 5.74
C GLU A 45 -3.71 18.29 7.03
N TRP A 46 -4.26 17.11 7.33
CA TRP A 46 -3.84 16.31 8.46
C TRP A 46 -2.33 16.02 8.45
N TRP A 47 -1.78 15.60 7.30
CA TRP A 47 -0.35 15.28 7.18
C TRP A 47 0.54 16.49 7.46
N LYS A 48 0.13 17.68 7.01
CA LYS A 48 0.84 18.94 7.29
C LYS A 48 0.77 19.34 8.76
N GLU A 49 -0.39 19.14 9.40
CA GLU A 49 -0.60 19.45 10.82
C GLU A 49 0.23 18.57 11.77
N LEU A 50 0.67 17.39 11.33
CA LEU A 50 1.54 16.55 12.15
C LEU A 50 2.93 17.17 12.37
N GLU A 51 3.34 18.13 11.55
CA GLU A 51 4.65 18.81 11.59
C GLU A 51 5.87 17.86 11.61
N LEU A 52 5.66 16.59 11.22
CA LEU A 52 6.69 15.54 11.21
C LEU A 52 7.87 15.89 10.31
N GLN A 53 7.65 16.70 9.26
CA GLN A 53 8.66 16.99 8.24
C GLN A 53 9.93 17.68 8.78
N VAL A 54 9.86 18.34 9.95
CA VAL A 54 11.04 18.98 10.56
C VAL A 54 11.94 17.97 11.28
N GLU A 55 11.34 16.98 11.96
CA GLU A 55 12.05 15.98 12.78
C GLU A 55 12.31 14.67 12.01
N THR A 56 11.54 14.39 10.94
CA THR A 56 11.63 13.18 10.11
C THR A 56 11.95 13.51 8.66
N CYS A 57 12.96 14.36 8.42
CA CYS A 57 13.36 14.79 7.07
C CYS A 57 13.87 13.65 6.17
N TYR A 58 14.08 12.46 6.73
CA TYR A 58 14.44 11.23 6.02
C TYR A 58 13.23 10.48 5.43
N VAL A 59 12.01 10.81 5.86
CA VAL A 59 10.77 10.12 5.46
C VAL A 59 10.29 10.59 4.09
N ARG A 60 9.83 9.66 3.26
CA ARG A 60 9.25 9.94 1.94
C ARG A 60 7.90 10.67 2.08
N ASP A 61 7.72 11.80 1.40
CA ASP A 61 6.39 12.43 1.27
C ASP A 61 5.64 11.82 0.08
N ARG A 62 4.64 10.98 0.37
CA ARG A 62 3.90 10.15 -0.61
C ARG A 62 2.39 10.23 -0.43
N VAL A 63 1.86 11.33 0.10
CA VAL A 63 0.41 11.46 0.38
C VAL A 63 -0.47 11.14 -0.83
N PRO A 64 -0.24 11.69 -2.04
CA PRO A 64 -1.05 11.36 -3.21
C PRO A 64 -0.95 9.89 -3.63
N GLU A 65 0.25 9.30 -3.59
CA GLU A 65 0.49 7.91 -3.99
C GLU A 65 -0.17 6.93 -3.02
N CYS A 66 0.02 7.12 -1.72
CA CYS A 66 -0.64 6.33 -0.69
C CYS A 66 -2.16 6.41 -0.80
N TYR A 67 -2.72 7.59 -1.05
CA TYR A 67 -4.16 7.75 -1.25
C TYR A 67 -4.67 6.99 -2.48
N ILE A 68 -3.93 7.04 -3.60
CA ILE A 68 -4.28 6.30 -4.82
C ILE A 68 -4.27 4.78 -4.57
N TRP A 69 -3.30 4.27 -3.82
CA TRP A 69 -3.26 2.86 -3.41
C TRP A 69 -4.51 2.46 -2.62
N ILE A 70 -4.87 3.24 -1.60
CA ILE A 70 -6.06 2.95 -0.79
C ILE A 70 -7.36 3.08 -1.61
N LEU A 71 -7.41 4.01 -2.57
CA LEU A 71 -8.53 4.14 -3.50
C LEU A 71 -8.70 2.91 -4.39
N SER A 72 -7.60 2.26 -4.80
CA SER A 72 -7.65 1.03 -5.58
C SER A 72 -8.18 -0.15 -4.77
N LEU A 73 -7.89 -0.20 -3.45
CA LEU A 73 -8.41 -1.22 -2.53
C LEU A 73 -9.86 -0.99 -2.12
N PHE A 74 -10.29 0.26 -1.98
CA PHE A 74 -11.65 0.61 -1.53
C PHE A 74 -12.28 1.61 -2.48
N SER A 75 -12.74 1.14 -3.63
CA SER A 75 -13.13 1.99 -4.77
C SER A 75 -14.54 2.58 -4.69
N GLU A 76 -15.42 1.97 -3.89
CA GLU A 76 -16.83 2.36 -3.83
C GLU A 76 -17.05 3.65 -3.01
N PRO A 77 -17.96 4.55 -3.42
CA PRO A 77 -18.08 5.89 -2.83
C PRO A 77 -18.41 5.87 -1.33
N TYR A 78 -19.20 4.90 -0.88
CA TYR A 78 -19.60 4.79 0.52
C TYR A 78 -18.47 4.34 1.47
N TYR A 79 -17.31 3.93 0.95
CA TYR A 79 -16.10 3.66 1.75
C TYR A 79 -15.23 4.90 1.97
N SER A 80 -15.76 6.12 1.80
CA SER A 80 -15.02 7.38 1.97
C SER A 80 -14.26 7.47 3.30
N GLN A 81 -14.93 7.19 4.42
CA GLN A 81 -14.30 7.25 5.74
C GLN A 81 -13.23 6.16 5.92
N ALA A 82 -13.44 4.97 5.34
CA ALA A 82 -12.45 3.91 5.33
C ALA A 82 -11.20 4.33 4.56
N ARG A 83 -11.37 4.93 3.37
CA ARG A 83 -10.24 5.48 2.60
C ARG A 83 -9.45 6.52 3.39
N ILE A 84 -10.11 7.46 4.05
CA ILE A 84 -9.42 8.49 4.85
C ILE A 84 -8.62 7.84 5.97
N ILE A 85 -9.25 6.96 6.78
CA ILE A 85 -8.58 6.31 7.92
C ILE A 85 -7.41 5.46 7.44
N THR A 86 -7.63 4.60 6.45
CA THR A 86 -6.59 3.70 5.95
C THR A 86 -5.45 4.48 5.28
N THR A 87 -5.73 5.61 4.61
CA THR A 87 -4.67 6.47 4.05
C THR A 87 -3.80 7.08 5.16
N LYS A 88 -4.40 7.49 6.27
CA LYS A 88 -3.62 7.95 7.43
C LYS A 88 -2.75 6.84 8.00
N VAL A 89 -3.31 5.63 8.14
CA VAL A 89 -2.56 4.47 8.67
C VAL A 89 -1.39 4.09 7.76
N ILE A 90 -1.58 3.99 6.44
CA ILE A 90 -0.46 3.68 5.53
C ILE A 90 0.63 4.76 5.56
N LEU A 91 0.28 6.03 5.77
CA LEU A 91 1.28 7.10 5.92
C LEU A 91 2.08 6.96 7.22
N LEU A 92 1.44 6.52 8.32
CA LEU A 92 2.15 6.18 9.55
C LEU A 92 3.04 4.93 9.36
N VAL A 93 2.57 3.93 8.63
CA VAL A 93 3.38 2.75 8.29
C VAL A 93 4.56 3.13 7.42
N LEU A 94 4.41 4.07 6.48
CA LEU A 94 5.50 4.58 5.67
C LEU A 94 6.60 5.23 6.52
N VAL A 95 6.24 5.99 7.56
CA VAL A 95 7.21 6.56 8.50
C VAL A 95 7.92 5.44 9.28
N LEU A 96 7.16 4.42 9.69
CA LEU A 96 7.70 3.25 10.38
C LEU A 96 8.69 2.49 9.48
N ASP A 97 8.31 2.24 8.23
CA ASP A 97 9.12 1.57 7.21
C ASP A 97 10.45 2.29 6.99
N ASP A 98 10.41 3.59 6.66
CA ASP A 98 11.60 4.44 6.48
C ASP A 98 12.49 4.48 7.74
N THR A 99 11.89 4.40 8.92
CA THR A 99 12.62 4.37 10.19
C THR A 99 13.33 3.03 10.37
N TYR A 100 12.72 1.90 9.98
CA TYR A 100 13.23 0.55 10.22
C TYR A 100 14.20 0.07 9.12
N ASP A 101 14.03 0.49 7.87
CA ASP A 101 14.81 0.01 6.74
C ASP A 101 16.03 0.88 6.42
N ALA A 102 15.98 2.18 6.76
CA ALA A 102 16.96 3.15 6.28
C ALA A 102 17.59 4.06 7.35
N TYR A 103 16.90 4.33 8.47
CA TYR A 103 17.35 5.39 9.39
C TYR A 103 17.79 4.94 10.78
N ALA A 104 16.95 4.24 11.54
CA ALA A 104 17.21 3.91 12.94
C ALA A 104 18.23 2.77 13.09
N THR A 105 18.97 2.76 14.21
CA THR A 105 19.83 1.61 14.53
C THR A 105 19.02 0.41 15.00
N ILE A 106 19.57 -0.80 14.93
CA ILE A 106 18.86 -2.01 15.39
C ILE A 106 18.42 -1.92 16.86
N GLU A 107 19.20 -1.26 17.71
CA GLU A 107 18.86 -1.00 19.12
C GLU A 107 17.66 -0.04 19.25
N GLU A 108 17.63 1.03 18.46
CA GLU A 108 16.51 1.97 18.43
C GLU A 108 15.23 1.31 17.89
N ILE A 109 15.36 0.47 16.86
CA ILE A 109 14.27 -0.32 16.29
C ILE A 109 13.67 -1.26 17.36
N ARG A 110 14.51 -1.97 18.12
CA ARG A 110 14.05 -2.83 19.24
C ARG A 110 13.27 -2.04 20.29
N LEU A 111 13.72 -0.83 20.63
CA LEU A 111 13.03 0.05 21.58
C LEU A 111 11.68 0.52 21.03
N LEU A 112 11.63 0.92 19.76
CA LEU A 112 10.41 1.35 19.10
C LEU A 112 9.39 0.22 18.97
N THR A 113 9.80 -0.98 18.54
CA THR A 113 8.93 -2.16 18.49
C THR A 113 8.38 -2.52 19.87
N ASN A 114 9.20 -2.43 20.92
CA ASN A 114 8.74 -2.67 22.30
C ASN A 114 7.69 -1.63 22.72
N ALA A 115 7.93 -0.34 22.44
CA ALA A 115 6.96 0.72 22.73
C ALA A 115 5.63 0.50 21.99
N ILE A 116 5.67 0.16 20.69
CA ILE A 116 4.48 -0.18 19.89
C ILE A 116 3.76 -1.40 20.49
N ASN A 117 4.46 -2.45 20.87
CA ASN A 117 3.85 -3.63 21.50
C ASN A 117 3.19 -3.32 22.85
N ARG A 118 3.75 -2.38 23.63
CA ARG A 118 3.13 -1.89 24.86
C ARG A 118 1.93 -0.98 24.60
N TRP A 119 2.02 -0.15 23.57
CA TRP A 119 1.00 0.82 23.17
C TRP A 119 0.56 1.73 24.32
N ASP A 120 1.54 2.23 25.08
CA ASP A 120 1.37 3.05 26.28
C ASP A 120 2.29 4.27 26.24
N ILE A 121 1.81 5.42 26.74
CA ILE A 121 2.57 6.67 26.72
C ILE A 121 3.82 6.61 27.60
N GLY A 122 3.84 5.77 28.64
CA GLY A 122 5.00 5.58 29.51
C GLY A 122 6.20 4.94 28.79
N ALA A 123 5.96 4.17 27.73
CA ALA A 123 7.03 3.58 26.91
C ALA A 123 7.82 4.64 26.12
N MET A 124 7.23 5.82 25.89
CA MET A 124 7.87 6.93 25.16
C MET A 124 9.17 7.40 25.83
N SER A 125 9.30 7.26 27.15
CA SER A 125 10.50 7.67 27.91
C SER A 125 11.77 6.94 27.49
N GLN A 126 11.65 5.76 26.88
CA GLN A 126 12.77 4.92 26.46
C GLN A 126 13.18 5.15 25.00
N LEU A 127 12.40 5.92 24.24
CA LEU A 127 12.64 6.16 22.82
C LEU A 127 13.65 7.31 22.60
N PRO A 128 14.43 7.28 21.51
CA PRO A 128 15.20 8.44 21.05
C PRO A 128 14.32 9.68 20.86
N GLU A 129 14.84 10.87 21.14
CA GLU A 129 14.06 12.12 21.08
C GLU A 129 13.38 12.33 19.72
N TYR A 130 14.03 11.97 18.62
CA TYR A 130 13.48 12.12 17.27
C TYR A 130 12.33 11.15 16.95
N ILE A 131 12.25 10.01 17.65
CA ILE A 131 11.19 8.98 17.45
C ILE A 131 9.95 9.30 18.29
N LYS A 132 10.11 9.95 19.45
CA LYS A 132 9.00 10.22 20.38
C LYS A 132 7.81 10.93 19.74
N PRO A 133 7.97 11.99 18.91
CA PRO A 133 6.84 12.65 18.26
C PRO A 133 6.02 11.70 17.40
N PHE A 134 6.69 10.84 16.62
CA PHE A 134 6.03 9.86 15.77
C PHE A 134 5.23 8.83 16.59
N TYR A 135 5.83 8.29 17.66
CA TYR A 135 5.13 7.35 18.54
C TYR A 135 3.92 8.01 19.23
N GLU A 136 4.05 9.26 19.68
CA GLU A 136 2.95 10.01 20.27
C GLU A 136 1.79 10.22 19.27
N ILE A 137 2.11 10.49 18.00
CA ILE A 137 1.12 10.63 16.92
C ILE A 137 0.35 9.32 16.72
N ILE A 138 1.03 8.16 16.68
CA ILE A 138 0.35 6.86 16.57
C ILE A 138 -0.69 6.70 17.68
N LEU A 139 -0.30 6.95 18.94
CA LEU A 139 -1.20 6.83 20.08
C LEU A 139 -2.38 7.80 19.99
N LYS A 140 -2.12 9.07 19.64
CA LYS A 140 -3.14 10.11 19.50
C LYS A 140 -4.14 9.79 18.38
N GLU A 141 -3.67 9.34 17.22
CA GLU A 141 -4.55 9.04 16.09
C GLU A 141 -5.47 7.85 16.38
N TYR A 142 -4.93 6.77 16.96
CA TYR A 142 -5.77 5.62 17.35
C TYR A 142 -6.76 5.98 18.47
N ALA A 143 -6.40 6.87 19.39
CA ALA A 143 -7.31 7.35 20.44
C ALA A 143 -8.48 8.20 19.91
N LYS A 144 -8.32 8.86 18.74
CA LYS A 144 -9.40 9.63 18.08
C LYS A 144 -10.40 8.75 17.35
N MET A 145 -10.04 7.50 17.03
CA MET A 145 -10.92 6.59 16.30
C MET A 145 -12.08 6.12 17.18
N SER A 146 -13.21 5.81 16.56
CA SER A 146 -14.38 5.22 17.24
C SER A 146 -14.49 3.72 16.91
N LYS A 147 -15.15 2.94 17.78
CA LYS A 147 -15.35 1.47 17.74
C LYS A 147 -14.20 0.62 18.30
N GLN A 148 -14.38 0.14 19.53
CA GLN A 148 -13.34 -0.53 20.30
C GLN A 148 -12.81 -1.85 19.67
N GLY A 149 -13.67 -2.66 19.06
CA GLY A 149 -13.28 -3.97 18.52
C GLY A 149 -12.39 -3.86 17.27
N GLU A 150 -12.80 -3.06 16.30
CA GLU A 150 -12.07 -2.82 15.06
C GLU A 150 -10.76 -2.06 15.30
N ILE A 151 -10.76 -1.09 16.22
CA ILE A 151 -9.54 -0.40 16.67
C ILE A 151 -8.55 -1.42 17.26
N GLN A 152 -9.02 -2.33 18.11
CA GLN A 152 -8.15 -3.33 18.72
C GLN A 152 -7.55 -4.28 17.67
N ALA A 153 -8.32 -4.67 16.65
CA ALA A 153 -7.81 -5.49 15.54
C ALA A 153 -6.77 -4.75 14.70
N SER A 154 -7.04 -3.49 14.30
CA SER A 154 -6.06 -2.66 13.56
C SER A 154 -4.80 -2.42 14.39
N LYS A 155 -4.93 -2.14 15.68
CA LYS A 155 -3.80 -2.00 16.62
C LYS A 155 -2.95 -3.27 16.67
N GLN A 156 -3.59 -4.44 16.82
CA GLN A 156 -2.87 -5.70 16.85
C GLN A 156 -2.10 -5.94 15.55
N ALA A 157 -2.71 -5.65 14.40
CA ALA A 157 -2.02 -5.76 13.11
C ALA A 157 -0.86 -4.77 12.97
N PHE A 158 -0.96 -3.57 13.55
CA PHE A 158 0.14 -2.61 13.59
C PHE A 158 1.31 -3.13 14.45
N GLN A 159 1.00 -3.80 15.55
CA GLN A 159 2.00 -4.46 16.40
C GLN A 159 2.68 -5.63 15.68
N GLU A 160 1.90 -6.46 14.98
CA GLU A 160 2.40 -7.56 14.14
C GLU A 160 3.29 -7.03 13.01
N GLN A 161 2.90 -5.92 12.34
CA GLN A 161 3.72 -5.23 11.35
C GLN A 161 5.07 -4.78 11.93
N ALA A 162 5.06 -4.08 13.07
CA ALA A 162 6.28 -3.58 13.71
C ALA A 162 7.19 -4.71 14.23
N ALA A 163 6.61 -5.84 14.66
CA ALA A 163 7.36 -7.03 15.03
C ALA A 163 8.00 -7.70 13.81
N GLY A 164 7.27 -7.79 12.70
CA GLY A 164 7.79 -8.30 11.43
C GLY A 164 8.92 -7.43 10.87
N TYR A 165 8.76 -6.11 10.84
CA TYR A 165 9.81 -5.19 10.44
C TYR A 165 11.07 -5.28 11.30
N LEU A 166 10.93 -5.49 12.62
CA LEU A 166 12.08 -5.78 13.47
C LEU A 166 12.77 -7.07 13.04
N GLN A 167 12.01 -8.15 12.77
CA GLN A 167 12.60 -9.41 12.33
C GLN A 167 13.37 -9.27 11.00
N GLU A 168 12.84 -8.52 10.05
CA GLU A 168 13.57 -8.21 8.81
C GLU A 168 14.81 -7.36 9.05
N ALA A 169 14.72 -6.36 9.95
CA ALA A 169 15.87 -5.55 10.33
C ALA A 169 16.97 -6.39 11.01
N GLU A 170 16.61 -7.40 11.82
CA GLU A 170 17.56 -8.35 12.41
C GLU A 170 18.25 -9.20 11.34
N TRP A 171 17.51 -9.71 10.35
CA TRP A 171 18.09 -10.45 9.21
C TRP A 171 19.07 -9.58 8.42
N ARG A 172 18.68 -8.34 8.11
CA ARG A 172 19.57 -7.35 7.44
C ARG A 172 20.81 -7.06 8.26
N HIS A 173 20.66 -6.88 9.58
CA HIS A 173 21.77 -6.56 10.48
C HIS A 173 22.76 -7.71 10.63
N SER A 174 22.28 -8.96 10.70
CA SER A 174 23.13 -10.15 10.83
C SER A 174 23.70 -10.65 9.49
N GLY A 175 23.15 -10.20 8.37
CA GLY A 175 23.43 -10.74 7.04
C GLY A 175 22.83 -12.13 6.81
N GLU A 176 21.88 -12.54 7.64
CA GLU A 176 21.17 -13.81 7.52
C GLU A 176 20.08 -13.70 6.45
N VAL A 177 20.08 -14.64 5.51
CA VAL A 177 18.95 -14.86 4.61
C VAL A 177 18.13 -16.02 5.19
N PRO A 178 16.87 -15.84 5.61
CA PRO A 178 16.05 -16.94 6.13
C PRO A 178 15.75 -18.00 5.05
N SER A 179 15.17 -19.14 5.43
CA SER A 179 14.52 -20.00 4.43
C SER A 179 13.31 -19.30 3.82
N PHE A 180 12.87 -19.71 2.62
CA PHE A 180 11.71 -19.12 1.95
C PHE A 180 10.43 -19.30 2.77
N GLU A 181 10.28 -20.42 3.48
CA GLU A 181 9.13 -20.65 4.36
C GLU A 181 9.13 -19.70 5.57
N GLU A 182 10.29 -19.48 6.19
CA GLU A 182 10.44 -18.53 7.31
C GLU A 182 10.24 -17.09 6.84
N TYR A 183 10.81 -16.74 5.68
CA TYR A 183 10.61 -15.45 5.04
C TYR A 183 9.11 -15.19 4.85
N MET A 184 8.38 -16.11 4.21
CA MET A 184 6.97 -15.92 3.92
C MET A 184 6.11 -15.75 5.17
N LYS A 185 6.42 -16.44 6.28
CA LYS A 185 5.68 -16.24 7.55
C LYS A 185 5.77 -14.80 8.04
N ILE A 186 6.92 -14.16 7.89
CA ILE A 186 7.12 -12.75 8.25
C ILE A 186 6.59 -11.82 7.15
N GLY A 187 6.87 -12.14 5.89
CA GLY A 187 6.46 -11.39 4.70
C GLY A 187 4.95 -11.21 4.57
N LEU A 188 4.15 -12.19 5.01
CA LEU A 188 2.70 -12.07 5.09
C LEU A 188 2.28 -10.92 6.02
N ALA A 189 2.89 -10.82 7.20
CA ALA A 189 2.63 -9.75 8.14
C ALA A 189 3.16 -8.41 7.58
N THR A 190 4.41 -8.37 7.10
CA THR A 190 5.07 -7.14 6.64
C THR A 190 4.56 -6.62 5.30
N SER A 191 3.74 -7.40 4.58
CA SER A 191 2.99 -6.96 3.39
C SER A 191 2.11 -5.72 3.62
N THR A 192 1.83 -5.35 4.87
CA THR A 192 0.94 -4.24 5.26
C THR A 192 -0.54 -4.49 4.92
N HIS A 193 -0.85 -5.47 4.07
CA HIS A 193 -2.20 -5.72 3.57
C HIS A 193 -3.23 -5.96 4.68
N ASP A 194 -2.90 -6.80 5.68
CA ASP A 194 -3.80 -7.08 6.79
C ASP A 194 -4.11 -5.83 7.62
N LEU A 195 -3.08 -5.03 7.90
CA LEU A 195 -3.22 -3.79 8.64
C LEU A 195 -4.12 -2.80 7.90
N LEU A 196 -3.98 -2.66 6.58
CA LEU A 196 -4.83 -1.75 5.78
C LEU A 196 -6.29 -2.21 5.78
N CYS A 197 -6.52 -3.51 5.61
CA CYS A 197 -7.86 -4.09 5.64
C CYS A 197 -8.51 -3.92 7.03
N LYS A 198 -7.82 -4.29 8.11
CA LYS A 198 -8.33 -4.09 9.49
C LYS A 198 -8.59 -2.63 9.82
N SER A 199 -7.74 -1.72 9.32
CA SER A 199 -7.92 -0.27 9.50
C SER A 199 -9.12 0.28 8.72
N ALA A 200 -9.40 -0.28 7.55
CA ALA A 200 -10.56 0.11 6.74
C ALA A 200 -11.88 -0.23 7.45
N LEU A 201 -11.93 -1.36 8.18
CA LEU A 201 -13.12 -1.80 8.93
C LEU A 201 -13.58 -0.76 9.97
N ILE A 202 -12.65 0.03 10.52
CA ILE A 202 -12.96 1.15 11.43
C ILE A 202 -13.87 2.17 10.72
N GLY A 203 -13.55 2.50 9.46
CA GLY A 203 -14.27 3.50 8.66
C GLY A 203 -15.50 2.99 7.91
N MET A 204 -15.73 1.68 7.87
CA MET A 204 -16.87 1.08 7.15
C MET A 204 -18.21 1.15 7.93
N GLY A 205 -18.24 1.70 9.14
CA GLY A 205 -19.48 1.98 9.86
C GLY A 205 -20.33 0.74 10.14
N LYS A 206 -21.65 0.80 9.91
CA LYS A 206 -22.58 -0.32 10.16
C LYS A 206 -22.60 -1.38 9.05
N ILE A 207 -21.78 -1.21 8.00
CA ILE A 207 -21.67 -2.17 6.90
C ILE A 207 -21.05 -3.48 7.42
N VAL A 208 -20.09 -3.38 8.34
CA VAL A 208 -19.42 -4.54 8.94
C VAL A 208 -20.31 -5.17 10.00
N THR A 209 -20.82 -6.37 9.73
CA THR A 209 -21.50 -7.19 10.73
C THR A 209 -20.49 -7.89 11.65
N GLN A 210 -20.93 -8.30 12.85
CA GLN A 210 -20.07 -9.06 13.77
C GLN A 210 -19.61 -10.39 13.15
N GLU A 211 -20.46 -11.02 12.34
CA GLU A 211 -20.14 -12.26 11.63
C GLU A 211 -19.06 -12.05 10.57
N ALA A 212 -19.16 -10.97 9.78
CA ALA A 212 -18.15 -10.61 8.79
C ALA A 212 -16.81 -10.27 9.45
N PHE A 213 -16.85 -9.55 10.58
CA PHE A 213 -15.66 -9.26 11.36
C PHE A 213 -15.01 -10.52 11.92
N ALA A 214 -15.79 -11.44 12.50
CA ALA A 214 -15.28 -12.71 13.02
C ALA A 214 -14.69 -13.61 11.91
N TRP A 215 -15.34 -13.64 10.73
CA TRP A 215 -14.81 -14.33 9.56
C TRP A 215 -13.46 -13.75 9.12
N TYR A 216 -13.34 -12.42 9.06
CA TYR A 216 -12.07 -11.76 8.76
C TYR A 216 -10.99 -12.14 9.79
N GLN A 217 -11.32 -12.10 11.08
CA GLN A 217 -10.41 -12.48 12.16
C GLN A 217 -9.96 -13.95 12.13
N SER A 218 -10.71 -14.85 11.49
CA SER A 218 -10.31 -16.25 11.32
C SER A 218 -9.17 -16.47 10.33
N HIS A 219 -8.64 -15.41 9.71
CA HIS A 219 -7.57 -15.44 8.70
C HIS A 219 -7.90 -16.37 7.52
N PRO A 220 -8.97 -16.06 6.74
CA PRO A 220 -9.42 -16.91 5.66
C PRO A 220 -8.36 -17.05 4.57
N LYS A 221 -8.37 -18.17 3.83
CA LYS A 221 -7.33 -18.46 2.82
C LYS A 221 -7.18 -17.36 1.76
N ILE A 222 -8.27 -16.68 1.40
CA ILE A 222 -8.24 -15.57 0.44
C ILE A 222 -7.41 -14.38 0.95
N MET A 223 -7.39 -14.14 2.26
CA MET A 223 -6.59 -13.10 2.87
C MET A 223 -5.11 -13.47 2.85
N ILE A 224 -4.79 -14.72 3.19
CA ILE A 224 -3.43 -15.26 3.12
C ILE A 224 -2.91 -15.17 1.68
N ALA A 225 -3.74 -15.56 0.70
CA ALA A 225 -3.39 -15.44 -0.71
C ALA A 225 -3.14 -13.99 -1.12
N SER A 226 -4.02 -13.06 -0.74
CA SER A 226 -3.87 -11.63 -1.07
C SER A 226 -2.59 -11.02 -0.47
N GLN A 227 -2.26 -11.38 0.77
CA GLN A 227 -1.01 -10.99 1.43
C GLN A 227 0.21 -11.57 0.71
N SER A 228 0.18 -12.87 0.36
CA SER A 228 1.26 -13.52 -0.40
C SER A 228 1.49 -12.82 -1.73
N ILE A 229 0.43 -12.59 -2.51
CA ILE A 229 0.51 -11.91 -3.81
C ILE A 229 1.11 -10.52 -3.63
N SER A 230 0.58 -9.74 -2.67
CA SER A 230 1.06 -8.38 -2.41
C SER A 230 2.54 -8.37 -2.03
N ARG A 231 3.01 -9.32 -1.20
CA ARG A 231 4.42 -9.39 -0.80
C ARG A 231 5.32 -9.80 -1.95
N LEU A 232 4.99 -10.90 -2.61
CA LEU A 232 5.82 -11.46 -3.67
C LEU A 232 5.95 -10.51 -4.87
N GLN A 233 4.88 -9.82 -5.23
CA GLN A 233 4.95 -8.81 -6.30
C GLN A 233 5.76 -7.59 -5.89
N ASP A 234 5.66 -7.15 -4.64
CA ASP A 234 6.51 -6.06 -4.14
C ASP A 234 7.98 -6.47 -4.21
N ASP A 235 8.34 -7.64 -3.68
CA ASP A 235 9.72 -8.16 -3.71
C ASP A 235 10.29 -8.24 -5.13
N ILE A 236 9.54 -8.76 -6.11
CA ILE A 236 9.98 -8.80 -7.51
C ILE A 236 10.26 -7.39 -8.04
N MET A 237 9.38 -6.43 -7.72
CA MET A 237 9.46 -5.07 -8.24
C MET A 237 10.52 -4.21 -7.54
N THR A 238 10.93 -4.58 -6.32
CA THR A 238 11.88 -3.82 -5.49
C THR A 238 13.25 -4.48 -5.33
N VAL A 239 13.42 -5.76 -5.72
CA VAL A 239 14.64 -6.55 -5.45
C VAL A 239 15.94 -5.85 -5.83
N GLU A 240 16.02 -5.24 -7.02
CA GLU A 240 17.24 -4.53 -7.46
C GLU A 240 17.54 -3.33 -6.56
N PHE A 241 16.50 -2.56 -6.24
CA PHE A 241 16.62 -1.35 -5.45
C PHE A 241 16.94 -1.63 -3.97
N GLU A 242 16.32 -2.66 -3.39
CA GLU A 242 16.56 -3.04 -2.00
C GLU A 242 18.01 -3.51 -1.80
N ARG A 243 18.53 -4.30 -2.75
CA ARG A 243 19.93 -4.76 -2.73
C ARG A 243 20.94 -3.62 -2.89
N GLU A 244 20.60 -2.55 -3.59
CA GLU A 244 21.46 -1.35 -3.71
C GLU A 244 21.58 -0.58 -2.38
N ARG A 245 20.53 -0.59 -1.55
CA ARG A 245 20.49 0.13 -0.27
C ARG A 245 21.26 -0.60 0.83
N ALA A 246 21.01 -1.91 0.96
CA ALA A 246 21.66 -2.77 1.94
C ALA A 246 21.57 -4.23 1.49
N PRO A 247 22.42 -5.13 2.02
CA PRO A 247 22.19 -6.57 1.89
C PRO A 247 20.85 -6.93 2.55
N SER A 248 19.78 -6.91 1.74
CA SER A 248 18.43 -7.33 2.13
C SER A 248 18.21 -8.78 1.74
N ALA A 249 17.38 -9.48 2.50
CA ALA A 249 16.88 -10.79 2.15
C ALA A 249 15.44 -10.64 1.65
N THR A 250 15.28 -10.46 0.34
CA THR A 250 13.95 -10.44 -0.31
C THR A 250 13.38 -11.85 -0.43
N GLY A 251 12.10 -11.99 -0.81
CA GLY A 251 11.52 -13.28 -1.16
C GLY A 251 12.29 -14.00 -2.27
N VAL A 252 12.84 -13.26 -3.24
CA VAL A 252 13.70 -13.80 -4.31
C VAL A 252 14.99 -14.38 -3.73
N ASP A 253 15.66 -13.65 -2.82
CA ASP A 253 16.89 -14.12 -2.16
C ASP A 253 16.66 -15.36 -1.30
N ALA A 254 15.57 -15.36 -0.53
CA ALA A 254 15.17 -16.50 0.30
C ALA A 254 14.84 -17.73 -0.55
N TYR A 255 14.18 -17.53 -1.72
CA TYR A 255 13.88 -18.60 -2.67
C TYR A 255 15.15 -19.19 -3.27
N MET A 256 16.05 -18.34 -3.78
CA MET A 256 17.35 -18.76 -4.32
C MET A 256 18.16 -19.57 -3.31
N LYS A 257 18.23 -19.10 -2.06
CA LYS A 257 18.93 -19.82 -0.98
C LYS A 257 18.32 -21.18 -0.69
N THR A 258 16.99 -21.25 -0.61
CA THR A 258 16.28 -22.46 -0.18
C THR A 258 16.34 -23.56 -1.22
N PHE A 259 16.19 -23.21 -2.50
CA PHE A 259 16.07 -24.17 -3.59
C PHE A 259 17.34 -24.30 -4.45
N GLY A 260 18.36 -23.45 -4.21
CA GLY A 260 19.62 -23.50 -4.94
C GLY A 260 19.48 -23.15 -6.43
N VAL A 261 18.49 -22.32 -6.77
CA VAL A 261 18.17 -21.94 -8.15
C VAL A 261 18.79 -20.58 -8.52
N SER A 262 18.93 -20.33 -9.83
CA SER A 262 19.33 -19.00 -10.33
C SER A 262 18.25 -17.96 -10.11
N GLU A 263 18.63 -16.68 -10.05
CA GLU A 263 17.73 -15.55 -9.89
C GLU A 263 16.55 -15.55 -10.86
N ASN A 264 16.77 -15.69 -12.17
CA ASN A 264 15.68 -15.71 -13.15
C ASN A 264 14.64 -16.81 -12.84
N VAL A 265 15.11 -17.98 -12.41
CA VAL A 265 14.21 -19.09 -12.03
C VAL A 265 13.45 -18.77 -10.74
N ALA A 266 14.09 -18.11 -9.78
CA ALA A 266 13.42 -17.66 -8.56
C ALA A 266 12.37 -16.59 -8.87
N ILE A 267 12.67 -15.60 -9.73
CA ILE A 267 11.73 -14.56 -10.15
C ILE A 267 10.54 -15.19 -10.88
N ASP A 268 10.77 -16.05 -11.88
CA ASP A 268 9.70 -16.70 -12.64
C ASP A 268 8.76 -17.51 -11.73
N GLU A 269 9.31 -18.21 -10.74
CA GLU A 269 8.55 -19.05 -9.83
C GLU A 269 7.80 -18.24 -8.76
N VAL A 270 8.43 -17.18 -8.22
CA VAL A 270 7.77 -16.23 -7.34
C VAL A 270 6.64 -15.50 -8.08
N GLU A 271 6.84 -15.13 -9.34
CA GLU A 271 5.84 -14.52 -10.21
C GLU A 271 4.67 -15.48 -10.44
N HIS A 272 4.97 -16.76 -10.70
CA HIS A 272 3.96 -17.81 -10.85
C HIS A 272 3.13 -18.00 -9.57
N GLN A 273 3.75 -18.02 -8.39
CA GLN A 273 3.06 -18.11 -7.10
C GLN A 273 2.24 -16.86 -6.78
N SER A 274 2.65 -15.69 -7.29
CA SER A 274 1.93 -14.43 -7.16
C SER A 274 0.77 -14.26 -8.15
N SER A 275 0.59 -15.19 -9.08
CA SER A 275 -0.47 -15.19 -10.09
C SER A 275 -1.38 -16.42 -9.98
N PRO A 276 -1.98 -16.72 -8.81
CA PRO A 276 -2.80 -17.93 -8.68
C PRO A 276 -4.12 -17.80 -9.45
N GLU A 277 -4.64 -18.94 -9.94
CA GLU A 277 -5.95 -18.97 -10.62
C GLU A 277 -7.04 -18.45 -9.68
N ILE A 278 -7.58 -17.25 -9.98
CA ILE A 278 -8.64 -16.55 -9.23
C ILE A 278 -9.85 -17.47 -8.93
N SER A 279 -10.10 -18.45 -9.80
CA SER A 279 -11.17 -19.46 -9.66
C SER A 279 -11.06 -20.30 -8.38
N SER A 280 -9.85 -20.55 -7.88
CA SER A 280 -9.60 -21.42 -6.72
C SER A 280 -10.06 -20.82 -5.39
N TYR A 281 -10.15 -19.48 -5.29
CA TYR A 281 -10.54 -18.79 -4.05
C TYR A 281 -12.04 -18.40 -4.02
N GLN A 282 -12.70 -18.37 -5.17
CA GLN A 282 -14.12 -17.99 -5.28
C GLN A 282 -15.08 -19.08 -4.75
N SER A 283 -14.66 -20.35 -4.72
CA SER A 283 -15.51 -21.44 -4.23
C SER A 283 -15.59 -21.54 -2.69
N GLU A 284 -14.71 -20.87 -1.96
CA GLU A 284 -14.64 -20.94 -0.48
C GLU A 284 -15.24 -19.70 0.22
N SER A 285 -15.69 -18.69 -0.52
CA SER A 285 -16.33 -17.51 0.04
C SER A 285 -17.78 -17.79 0.43
N SER A 286 -18.10 -17.87 1.74
CA SER A 286 -19.26 -17.21 2.39
C SER A 286 -19.67 -17.84 3.76
N PRO A 287 -20.01 -17.00 4.76
CA PRO A 287 -21.35 -16.89 5.33
C PRO A 287 -22.13 -15.78 4.62
N GLN A 288 -23.42 -16.01 4.34
CA GLN A 288 -24.18 -15.33 3.27
C GLN A 288 -24.17 -13.79 3.28
N LYS A 289 -24.08 -13.22 2.06
CA LYS A 289 -24.58 -11.92 1.59
C LYS A 289 -24.13 -10.61 2.27
N VAL A 290 -23.24 -10.65 3.25
CA VAL A 290 -22.55 -9.44 3.71
C VAL A 290 -21.24 -9.32 2.92
N GLU A 291 -21.42 -8.71 1.75
CA GLU A 291 -20.41 -8.13 0.86
C GLU A 291 -19.22 -9.01 0.47
N ILE A 292 -19.49 -9.83 -0.55
CA ILE A 292 -18.55 -10.19 -1.63
C ILE A 292 -17.69 -8.99 -2.07
N ASP A 293 -18.11 -7.73 -1.86
CA ASP A 293 -17.37 -6.53 -2.28
C ASP A 293 -16.07 -6.25 -1.51
N VAL A 294 -15.95 -6.56 -0.21
CA VAL A 294 -14.67 -6.37 0.51
C VAL A 294 -13.62 -7.36 -0.03
N VAL A 295 -14.05 -8.59 -0.31
CA VAL A 295 -13.20 -9.69 -0.81
C VAL A 295 -12.94 -9.59 -2.32
N ALA A 296 -13.92 -9.09 -3.09
CA ALA A 296 -13.80 -8.84 -4.52
C ALA A 296 -12.99 -7.57 -4.84
N GLN A 297 -12.87 -6.64 -3.89
CA GLN A 297 -11.95 -5.50 -3.99
C GLN A 297 -10.53 -5.86 -3.54
N GLN A 298 -10.36 -6.81 -2.61
CA GLN A 298 -9.05 -7.40 -2.25
C GLN A 298 -8.37 -8.13 -3.41
N SER A 299 -9.14 -8.75 -4.29
CA SER A 299 -8.65 -9.48 -5.47
C SER A 299 -8.30 -8.59 -6.68
N ARG A 300 -8.44 -7.25 -6.56
CA ARG A 300 -8.07 -6.28 -7.62
C ARG A 300 -6.62 -5.79 -7.54
N TRP A 301 -5.76 -6.51 -6.84
CA TRP A 301 -4.34 -6.18 -6.75
C TRP A 301 -3.63 -6.25 -8.12
N GLU A 302 -4.08 -7.12 -9.04
CA GLU A 302 -3.65 -7.12 -10.45
C GLU A 302 -3.85 -5.75 -11.13
N ILE A 303 -4.90 -5.01 -10.76
CA ILE A 303 -5.11 -3.66 -11.29
C ILE A 303 -4.07 -2.70 -10.73
N ILE A 304 -3.61 -2.86 -9.48
CA ILE A 304 -2.57 -2.00 -8.90
C ILE A 304 -1.25 -2.23 -9.63
N THR A 305 -0.88 -3.48 -9.94
CA THR A 305 0.35 -3.78 -10.69
C THR A 305 0.26 -3.44 -12.17
N GLU A 306 -0.90 -3.56 -12.83
CA GLU A 306 -1.07 -3.15 -14.24
C GLU A 306 -1.25 -1.64 -14.42
N THR A 307 -1.91 -0.94 -13.48
CA THR A 307 -2.16 0.51 -13.60
C THR A 307 -1.08 1.38 -12.98
N CYS A 308 -0.34 0.86 -11.98
CA CYS A 308 1.01 1.36 -11.66
C CYS A 308 2.08 0.74 -12.57
N GLY A 309 1.69 -0.23 -13.42
CA GLY A 309 2.47 -0.94 -14.45
C GLY A 309 2.91 -0.06 -15.60
N GLY A 310 3.76 0.91 -15.28
CA GLY A 310 4.26 1.93 -16.19
C GLY A 310 5.02 3.05 -15.48
N VAL A 311 4.92 3.14 -14.15
CA VAL A 311 5.98 3.78 -13.36
C VAL A 311 7.09 2.75 -13.24
N ARG A 312 7.90 2.67 -14.29
CA ARG A 312 9.31 2.33 -14.16
C ARG A 312 9.79 3.14 -12.95
N TRP A 313 9.97 2.50 -11.79
CA TRP A 313 10.45 3.16 -10.57
C TRP A 313 11.91 3.53 -10.79
N VAL A 314 12.12 4.51 -11.67
CA VAL A 314 13.39 5.15 -11.92
C VAL A 314 13.63 6.01 -10.69
N ILE A 315 14.23 5.39 -9.69
CA ILE A 315 15.02 6.09 -8.70
C ILE A 315 16.26 6.57 -9.44
N SER A 316 16.10 7.64 -10.21
CA SER A 316 17.21 8.46 -10.66
C SER A 316 16.86 9.89 -10.32
N ARG A 317 17.68 10.50 -9.46
CA ARG A 317 17.96 11.92 -9.58
C ARG A 317 18.39 12.15 -11.03
N ARG A 318 17.49 12.60 -11.91
CA ARG A 318 17.95 13.42 -13.03
C ARG A 318 18.44 14.72 -12.42
N ARG A 319 19.76 14.78 -12.19
CA ARG A 319 20.53 16.02 -12.22
C ARG A 319 20.08 16.74 -13.50
N PHE A 320 19.22 17.74 -13.36
CA PHE A 320 19.19 18.81 -14.36
C PHE A 320 20.57 19.45 -14.28
N ARG A 321 21.42 19.13 -15.27
CA ARG A 321 22.58 19.96 -15.54
C ARG A 321 22.04 21.34 -15.91
N SER A 322 22.51 22.32 -15.16
CA SER A 322 22.33 23.75 -15.35
C SER A 322 22.39 24.15 -16.82
N GLY A 323 21.34 24.80 -17.27
CA GLY A 323 21.29 25.59 -18.49
C GLY A 323 20.45 26.83 -18.22
N GLU A 324 21.16 27.90 -17.87
CA GLU A 324 20.78 29.32 -17.92
C GLU A 324 19.70 29.85 -16.95
N GLU A 325 20.14 30.93 -16.31
CA GLU A 325 19.44 31.83 -15.40
C GLU A 325 18.22 32.45 -16.07
N ASP A 326 17.10 32.51 -15.35
CA ASP A 326 16.27 33.70 -15.42
C ASP A 326 15.61 33.98 -14.06
N LEU A 327 15.92 35.18 -13.57
CA LEU A 327 15.51 35.76 -12.31
C LEU A 327 14.03 36.16 -12.38
N GLN A 328 13.14 35.35 -11.79
CA GLN A 328 11.91 35.81 -11.13
C GLN A 328 11.21 34.63 -10.44
N GLY A 329 11.10 34.71 -9.11
CA GLY A 329 10.49 33.65 -8.29
C GLY A 329 9.04 33.34 -8.71
N PRO A 330 8.60 32.06 -8.70
CA PRO A 330 7.26 31.74 -9.13
C PRO A 330 6.26 31.82 -7.99
N ARG A 331 5.17 32.50 -8.33
CA ARG A 331 3.92 32.66 -7.59
C ARG A 331 3.27 31.29 -7.36
N ILE A 332 2.56 31.20 -6.24
CA ILE A 332 1.64 30.12 -5.87
C ILE A 332 0.70 29.86 -7.05
N GLY A 333 0.89 28.72 -7.73
CA GLY A 333 0.11 28.28 -8.88
C GLY A 333 -0.66 27.01 -8.54
N VAL A 334 -1.96 27.05 -8.80
CA VAL A 334 -2.93 25.96 -8.69
C VAL A 334 -2.36 24.67 -9.31
N LEU A 335 -2.30 23.57 -8.54
CA LEU A 335 -1.95 22.25 -9.04
C LEU A 335 -3.04 21.76 -10.02
N ASP A 336 -2.83 22.01 -11.30
CA ASP A 336 -3.51 21.31 -12.39
C ASP A 336 -2.82 19.94 -12.53
N LEU A 337 -3.38 18.91 -11.88
CA LEU A 337 -2.93 17.51 -11.99
C LEU A 337 -3.20 17.00 -13.43
N ARG A 338 -2.33 17.38 -14.36
CA ARG A 338 -2.23 16.75 -15.67
C ARG A 338 -1.41 15.46 -15.53
N LEU A 339 -2.10 14.33 -15.48
CA LEU A 339 -1.53 13.02 -15.80
C LEU A 339 -1.04 13.07 -17.25
N VAL A 340 0.25 13.34 -17.45
CA VAL A 340 0.91 13.15 -18.73
C VAL A 340 1.39 11.71 -18.77
N ALA A 341 0.65 10.85 -19.46
CA ALA A 341 1.15 9.54 -19.86
C ALA A 341 2.29 9.74 -20.86
N VAL A 342 3.49 9.28 -20.52
CA VAL A 342 4.60 9.22 -21.47
C VAL A 342 4.41 7.94 -22.28
N GLU A 343 4.11 8.07 -23.57
CA GLU A 343 4.07 6.95 -24.52
C GLU A 343 5.44 6.27 -24.55
N SER A 344 5.54 5.00 -24.14
CA SER A 344 6.65 4.14 -24.57
C SER A 344 6.27 3.48 -25.88
N THR A 345 6.82 4.00 -26.98
CA THR A 345 6.79 3.36 -28.29
C THR A 345 7.59 2.06 -28.25
N ASP A 346 6.90 0.91 -28.17
CA ASP A 346 7.41 -0.32 -28.79
C ASP A 346 6.26 -1.12 -29.42
N ARG A 347 6.11 -0.98 -30.73
CA ARG A 347 5.10 -1.66 -31.57
C ARG A 347 5.64 -3.00 -32.09
N SER A 348 6.14 -3.86 -31.22
CA SER A 348 6.63 -5.16 -31.66
C SER A 348 6.24 -6.28 -30.70
N LYS A 349 4.96 -6.70 -30.74
CA LYS A 349 4.46 -8.07 -30.48
C LYS A 349 2.93 -8.09 -30.40
N ILE A 350 2.26 -7.98 -31.55
CA ILE A 350 0.91 -8.52 -31.75
C ILE A 350 1.01 -9.43 -32.96
N VAL A 351 1.25 -10.72 -32.73
CA VAL A 351 1.06 -11.75 -33.76
C VAL A 351 -0.31 -12.37 -33.48
N ALA A 352 -1.25 -12.03 -34.35
CA ALA A 352 -2.58 -12.62 -34.40
C ALA A 352 -2.50 -14.11 -34.73
N HIS A 353 -3.28 -14.93 -34.01
CA HIS A 353 -3.68 -16.25 -34.49
C HIS A 353 -5.21 -16.32 -34.50
N HIS A 354 -5.76 -16.04 -35.68
CA HIS A 354 -7.04 -16.57 -36.13
C HIS A 354 -6.77 -17.62 -37.21
N ARG A 355 -7.23 -18.84 -36.98
CA ARG A 355 -7.80 -19.70 -38.02
C ARG A 355 -9.07 -20.33 -37.48
#